data_AF-A0A0P9ADF5-F1
#
_entry.id   AF-A0A0P9ADF5-F1
#
_cell.length_a   1.000
_cell.length_b   1.000
_cell.length_c   1.000
_cell.angle_alpha   90.00
_cell.angle_beta   90.00
_cell.angle_gamma   90.00
#
_symmetry.space_group_name_H-M   'P 1'
#
loop_
_entity.id
_entity.type
_entity.pdbx_description
1 polymer ?
#
loop_
_entity_poly.entity_id
_entity_poly.type
_entity_poly.pdbx_seq_one_letter_code
_entity_poly.pdbx_strand_id
1 'polypeptide(L)'
;MALAQLTAVPPTTAPRTPIGEILVQSGALSQSDLLKAIALRNREETQIGNILLNHGMVTEADLFGALSMQFGATLVDLQKHPANPNLVGMIDLELCLTENVVPWQHIGGALVIATSRPDRFELLRNNYPAEFGDALMAIAPEYDIQNALMTTNRDALIERAETRVPLEESCRTWDPKRMLRLTIAVALMLTVGMILSPNTCLTSVVAWIGLGLIRKYSVSF
;
A
#
# COMPACT_ATOMS: atom_id res chain seq x y z
N MET A 1 -4.49 8.82 -25.81
CA MET A 1 -4.97 7.61 -26.51
C MET A 1 -4.28 6.43 -25.84
N ALA A 2 -4.90 5.46 -25.18
CA ALA A 2 -6.30 5.17 -24.93
C ALA A 2 -6.38 4.53 -23.53
N LEU A 3 -7.12 5.15 -22.62
CA LEU A 3 -7.56 4.53 -21.37
C LEU A 3 -8.68 3.55 -21.75
N ALA A 4 -8.31 2.29 -21.97
CA ALA A 4 -9.27 1.23 -22.21
C ALA A 4 -10.07 1.01 -20.92
N GLN A 5 -11.35 1.32 -21.04
CA GLN A 5 -12.37 1.21 -20.02
C GLN A 5 -12.37 -0.22 -19.43
N LEU A 6 -12.33 -0.33 -18.10
CA LEU A 6 -12.77 -1.54 -17.40
C LEU A 6 -14.27 -1.72 -17.68
N THR A 7 -14.61 -2.35 -18.80
CA THR A 7 -15.94 -2.89 -19.02
C THR A 7 -16.08 -4.11 -18.12
N ALA A 8 -16.96 -4.00 -17.12
CA ALA A 8 -17.32 -5.09 -16.23
C ALA A 8 -17.83 -6.28 -17.05
N VAL A 9 -16.97 -7.28 -17.23
CA VAL A 9 -17.36 -8.59 -17.73
C VAL A 9 -18.14 -9.26 -16.60
N PRO A 10 -19.41 -9.66 -16.81
CA PRO A 10 -20.16 -10.38 -15.79
C PRO A 10 -19.49 -11.75 -15.58
N PRO A 11 -19.19 -12.18 -14.34
CA PRO A 11 -18.64 -13.51 -14.10
C PRO A 11 -19.67 -14.56 -14.50
N THR A 12 -19.46 -15.19 -15.65
CA THR A 12 -20.18 -16.41 -16.05
C THR A 12 -19.52 -17.58 -15.37
N THR A 13 -19.87 -17.81 -14.11
CA THR A 13 -19.62 -19.09 -13.42
C THR A 13 -20.89 -19.49 -12.71
N ALA A 14 -21.21 -20.78 -12.71
CA ALA A 14 -22.37 -21.34 -12.02
C ALA A 14 -22.51 -20.75 -10.61
N PRO A 15 -23.74 -20.55 -10.09
CA PRO A 15 -23.95 -19.92 -8.79
C PRO A 15 -23.22 -20.74 -7.72
N ARG A 16 -22.13 -20.18 -7.20
CA ARG A 16 -21.38 -20.75 -6.09
C ARG A 16 -22.18 -20.54 -4.81
N THR A 17 -22.08 -21.46 -3.87
CA THR A 17 -22.66 -21.29 -2.53
C THR A 17 -22.12 -20.00 -1.91
N PRO A 18 -22.97 -19.11 -1.39
CA PRO A 18 -22.51 -17.89 -0.72
C PRO A 18 -21.61 -18.23 0.48
N ILE A 19 -20.55 -17.45 0.68
CA ILE A 19 -19.59 -17.69 1.77
C ILE A 19 -20.26 -17.73 3.16
N GLY A 20 -21.27 -16.88 3.37
CA GLY A 20 -22.02 -16.85 4.63
C GLY A 20 -22.72 -18.18 4.92
N GLU A 21 -23.23 -18.86 3.90
CA GLU A 21 -23.86 -20.16 4.06
C GLU A 21 -22.82 -21.25 4.38
N ILE A 22 -21.66 -21.21 3.72
CA ILE A 22 -20.54 -22.13 4.02
C ILE A 22 -20.10 -21.97 5.48
N LEU A 23 -19.97 -20.73 5.97
CA LEU A 23 -19.58 -20.43 7.35
C LEU A 23 -20.63 -20.86 8.38
N VAL A 24 -21.92 -20.77 8.04
CA VAL A 24 -23.00 -21.28 8.90
C VAL A 24 -23.00 -22.81 8.92
N GLN A 25 -22.83 -23.46 7.76
CA GLN A 25 -22.77 -24.91 7.65
C GLN A 25 -21.57 -25.52 8.39
N SER A 26 -20.42 -24.82 8.42
CA SER A 26 -19.25 -25.24 9.19
C SER A 26 -19.36 -24.98 10.70
N GLY A 27 -20.41 -24.26 11.14
CA GLY A 27 -20.59 -23.85 12.53
C GLY A 27 -19.70 -22.67 12.97
N ALA A 28 -18.93 -22.08 12.06
CA ALA A 28 -18.06 -20.94 12.34
C ALA A 28 -18.83 -19.61 12.48
N LEU A 29 -20.05 -19.54 11.95
CA LEU A 29 -20.90 -18.35 12.00
C LEU A 29 -22.33 -18.71 12.43
N SER A 30 -22.93 -17.92 13.31
CA SER A 30 -24.35 -18.10 13.66
C SER A 30 -25.27 -17.52 12.58
N GLN A 31 -26.45 -18.11 12.37
CA GLN A 31 -27.44 -17.57 11.44
C GLN A 31 -27.84 -16.13 11.79
N SER A 32 -27.92 -15.80 13.08
CA SER A 32 -28.22 -14.45 13.55
C SER A 32 -27.12 -13.44 13.20
N ASP A 33 -25.86 -13.84 13.29
CA ASP A 33 -24.74 -12.95 12.97
C ASP A 33 -24.57 -12.77 11.46
N LEU A 34 -24.85 -13.82 10.67
CA LEU A 34 -24.95 -13.69 9.22
C LEU A 34 -25.99 -12.64 8.81
N LEU A 35 -27.19 -12.65 9.40
CA LEU A 35 -28.22 -11.66 9.12
C LEU A 35 -27.79 -10.24 9.50
N LYS A 36 -27.10 -10.08 10.64
CA LYS A 36 -26.51 -8.78 11.04
C LYS A 36 -25.45 -8.32 10.04
N ALA A 37 -24.56 -9.20 9.61
CA ALA A 37 -23.50 -8.88 8.65
C ALA A 37 -24.06 -8.45 7.29
N ILE A 38 -25.13 -9.11 6.81
CA ILE A 38 -25.83 -8.69 5.58
C ILE A 38 -26.44 -7.29 5.73
N ALA A 39 -27.04 -6.98 6.88
CA ALA A 39 -27.59 -5.65 7.13
C ALA A 39 -26.51 -4.55 7.18
N LEU A 40 -25.34 -4.85 7.76
CA LEU A 40 -24.18 -3.96 7.78
C LEU A 40 -23.59 -3.74 6.38
N ARG A 41 -23.51 -4.81 5.58
CA ARG A 41 -23.01 -4.75 4.20
C ARG A 41 -23.74 -3.73 3.34
N ASN A 42 -25.07 -3.67 3.48
CA ASN A 42 -25.90 -2.72 2.74
C ASN A 42 -25.68 -1.26 3.18
N ARG A 43 -25.09 -1.02 4.36
CA ARG A 43 -24.79 0.32 4.88
C ARG A 43 -23.37 0.78 4.57
N GLU A 44 -22.42 -0.16 4.58
CA GLU A 44 -20.99 0.14 4.50
C GLU A 44 -20.38 -0.12 3.11
N GLU A 45 -21.13 -0.71 2.17
CA GLU A 45 -20.69 -1.03 0.81
C GLU A 45 -19.39 -1.85 0.72
N THR A 46 -19.04 -2.57 1.79
CA THR A 46 -17.84 -3.40 1.88
C THR A 46 -18.15 -4.88 1.62
N GLN A 47 -17.11 -5.72 1.51
CA GLN A 47 -17.25 -7.16 1.36
C GLN A 47 -17.72 -7.80 2.68
N ILE A 48 -18.61 -8.80 2.58
CA ILE A 48 -19.17 -9.48 3.76
C ILE A 48 -18.10 -10.12 4.65
N GLY A 49 -17.04 -10.69 4.05
CA GLY A 49 -15.92 -11.27 4.81
C GLY A 49 -15.23 -10.26 5.73
N ASN A 50 -15.01 -9.04 5.25
CA ASN A 50 -14.39 -7.97 6.04
C ASN A 50 -15.26 -7.56 7.22
N ILE A 51 -16.58 -7.51 7.03
CA ILE A 51 -17.54 -7.23 8.12
C ILE A 51 -17.45 -8.32 9.18
N LEU A 52 -17.47 -9.58 8.75
CA LEU A 52 -17.41 -10.73 9.66
C LEU A 52 -16.12 -10.71 10.50
N LEU A 53 -14.97 -10.41 9.89
CA LEU A 53 -13.69 -10.27 10.61
C LEU A 53 -13.66 -9.04 11.53
N ASN A 54 -14.03 -7.87 11.03
CA ASN A 54 -13.93 -6.61 11.79
C ASN A 54 -14.85 -6.60 13.03
N HIS A 55 -15.99 -7.30 12.96
CA HIS A 55 -16.90 -7.46 14.08
C HIS A 55 -16.61 -8.69 14.96
N GLY A 56 -15.53 -9.43 14.69
CA GLY A 56 -15.15 -10.61 15.45
C GLY A 56 -16.16 -11.75 15.37
N MET A 57 -16.96 -11.79 14.29
CA MET A 57 -17.99 -12.82 14.08
C MET A 57 -17.40 -14.14 13.57
N VAL A 58 -16.23 -14.09 12.92
CA VAL A 58 -15.47 -15.27 12.45
C VAL A 58 -13.98 -15.04 12.66
N THR A 59 -13.20 -16.12 12.72
CA THR A 59 -11.73 -16.00 12.70
C THR A 59 -11.21 -15.92 11.26
N GLU A 60 -9.97 -15.45 11.11
CA GLU A 60 -9.28 -15.42 9.82
C GLU A 60 -9.17 -16.83 9.20
N ALA A 61 -8.84 -17.83 10.03
CA ALA A 61 -8.78 -19.22 9.60
C ALA A 61 -10.12 -19.75 9.06
N ASP A 62 -11.22 -19.42 9.74
CA ASP A 62 -12.56 -19.82 9.31
C ASP A 62 -12.95 -19.17 7.99
N LEU A 63 -12.66 -17.87 7.84
CA LEU A 63 -12.98 -17.12 6.61
C LEU A 63 -12.21 -17.69 5.42
N PHE A 64 -10.89 -17.86 5.55
CA PHE A 64 -10.07 -18.36 4.44
C PHE A 64 -10.32 -19.83 4.14
N GLY A 65 -10.68 -20.63 5.15
CA GLY A 65 -11.18 -21.99 4.96
C GLY A 65 -12.50 -22.02 4.16
N ALA A 66 -13.44 -21.13 4.48
CA ALA A 66 -14.69 -20.99 3.73
C ALA A 66 -14.46 -20.50 2.30
N LEU A 67 -13.54 -19.55 2.08
CA LEU A 67 -13.14 -19.10 0.74
C LEU A 67 -12.52 -20.25 -0.07
N SER A 68 -11.65 -21.06 0.54
CA SER A 68 -11.06 -22.24 -0.08
C SER A 68 -12.13 -23.22 -0.58
N MET A 69 -13.12 -23.51 0.26
CA MET A 69 -14.27 -24.34 -0.11
C MET A 69 -15.13 -23.71 -1.21
N GLN A 70 -15.41 -22.41 -1.11
CA GLN A 70 -16.25 -21.69 -2.07
C GLN A 70 -15.68 -21.69 -3.49
N PHE A 71 -14.36 -21.51 -3.60
CA PHE A 71 -13.67 -21.40 -4.88
C PHE A 71 -12.98 -22.69 -5.34
N GLY A 72 -12.96 -23.73 -4.50
CA GLY A 72 -12.25 -24.98 -4.80
C GLY A 72 -10.74 -24.81 -4.91
N ALA A 73 -10.16 -23.83 -4.20
CA ALA A 73 -8.75 -23.47 -4.26
C ALA A 73 -8.04 -23.80 -2.96
N THR A 74 -6.75 -24.15 -3.00
CA THR A 74 -6.00 -24.55 -1.80
C THR A 74 -5.65 -23.33 -0.94
N LEU A 75 -5.90 -23.39 0.37
CA LEU A 75 -5.38 -22.43 1.34
C LEU A 75 -3.89 -22.71 1.59
N VAL A 76 -3.03 -21.70 1.39
CA VAL A 76 -1.58 -21.83 1.47
C VAL A 76 -1.00 -20.85 2.49
N ASP A 77 0.11 -21.26 3.09
CA ASP A 77 0.87 -20.48 4.07
C ASP A 77 2.18 -20.05 3.41
N LEU A 78 2.26 -18.76 3.05
CA LEU A 78 3.41 -18.20 2.35
C LEU A 78 4.61 -17.95 3.29
N GLN A 79 4.42 -17.98 4.62
CA GLN A 79 5.52 -17.91 5.57
C GLN A 79 6.27 -19.23 5.65
N LYS A 80 5.54 -20.35 5.63
CA LYS A 80 6.14 -21.70 5.62
C LYS A 80 6.70 -22.08 4.25
N HIS A 81 6.02 -21.68 3.19
CA HIS A 81 6.38 -22.01 1.81
C HIS A 81 6.48 -20.72 0.99
N PRO A 82 7.63 -20.03 1.01
CA PRO A 82 7.78 -18.74 0.33
C PRO A 82 7.63 -18.86 -1.18
N ALA A 83 7.25 -17.76 -1.82
CA ALA A 83 7.16 -17.65 -3.26
C ALA A 83 8.51 -17.92 -3.94
N ASN A 84 8.47 -18.63 -5.07
CA ASN A 84 9.67 -18.94 -5.83
C ASN A 84 10.28 -17.66 -6.44
N PRO A 85 11.54 -17.30 -6.09
CA PRO A 85 12.17 -16.08 -6.58
C PRO A 85 12.31 -16.00 -8.11
N ASN A 86 12.31 -17.15 -8.80
CA ASN A 86 12.40 -17.19 -10.26
C ASN A 86 11.11 -16.70 -10.96
N LEU A 87 10.01 -16.54 -10.21
CA LEU A 87 8.74 -16.05 -10.74
C LEU A 87 8.57 -14.53 -10.58
N VAL A 88 9.55 -13.87 -9.96
CA VAL A 88 9.59 -12.41 -9.84
C VAL A 88 9.59 -11.79 -11.24
N GLY A 89 8.72 -10.81 -11.46
CA GLY A 89 8.61 -10.12 -12.73
C GLY A 89 7.82 -10.87 -13.80
N MET A 90 7.32 -12.09 -13.53
CA MET A 90 6.35 -12.72 -14.42
C MET A 90 5.06 -11.91 -14.46
N ILE A 91 4.53 -11.54 -13.29
CA ILE A 91 3.41 -10.61 -13.17
C ILE A 91 3.97 -9.25 -12.80
N ASP A 92 3.46 -8.19 -13.43
CA ASP A 92 3.86 -6.82 -13.10
C ASP A 92 3.63 -6.55 -11.60
N LEU A 93 4.61 -5.89 -10.97
CA LEU A 93 4.59 -5.63 -9.54
C LEU A 93 3.43 -4.71 -9.15
N GLU A 94 3.09 -3.75 -10.01
CA GLU A 94 1.96 -2.84 -9.77
C GLU A 94 0.63 -3.59 -9.77
N LEU A 95 0.47 -4.55 -10.69
CA LEU A 95 -0.68 -5.44 -10.71
C LEU A 95 -0.73 -6.33 -9.47
N CYS A 96 0.41 -6.93 -9.09
CA CYS A 96 0.52 -7.74 -7.87
C CYS A 96 0.06 -6.99 -6.63
N LEU A 97 0.51 -5.74 -6.48
CA LEU A 97 0.16 -4.87 -5.36
C LEU A 97 -1.31 -4.42 -5.40
N THR A 98 -1.83 -4.07 -6.58
CA THR A 98 -3.19 -3.55 -6.73
C THR A 98 -4.24 -4.63 -6.51
N GLU A 99 -3.98 -5.83 -7.03
CA GLU A 99 -4.93 -6.94 -7.02
C GLU A 99 -4.69 -7.93 -5.87
N ASN A 100 -3.70 -7.67 -5.01
CA ASN A 100 -3.27 -8.56 -3.93
C ASN A 100 -3.07 -10.00 -4.43
N VAL A 101 -2.16 -10.14 -5.40
CA VAL A 101 -1.75 -11.43 -5.96
C VAL A 101 -0.23 -11.57 -5.93
N VAL A 102 0.25 -12.80 -5.79
CA VAL A 102 1.68 -13.12 -5.89
C VAL A 102 1.89 -14.43 -6.64
N PRO A 103 2.77 -14.48 -7.66
CA PRO A 103 3.13 -15.73 -8.30
C PRO A 103 3.89 -16.61 -7.30
N TRP A 104 3.36 -17.80 -7.00
CA TRP A 104 3.85 -18.63 -5.90
C TRP A 104 4.79 -19.73 -6.38
N GLN A 105 4.32 -20.61 -7.27
CA GLN A 105 5.11 -21.73 -7.80
C GLN A 105 4.57 -22.26 -9.13
N HIS A 106 5.37 -23.05 -9.84
CA HIS A 106 4.92 -23.84 -10.99
C HIS A 106 4.64 -25.28 -10.58
N ILE A 107 3.47 -25.81 -10.96
CA ILE A 107 3.10 -27.21 -10.75
C ILE A 107 2.60 -27.78 -12.08
N GLY A 108 3.30 -28.78 -12.61
CA GLY A 108 2.87 -29.48 -13.83
C GLY A 108 2.72 -28.58 -15.06
N GLY A 109 3.50 -27.49 -15.15
CA GLY A 109 3.41 -26.51 -16.24
C GLY A 109 2.36 -25.41 -16.04
N ALA A 110 1.58 -25.47 -14.96
CA ALA A 110 0.65 -24.42 -14.54
C ALA A 110 1.32 -23.45 -13.56
N LEU A 111 0.99 -22.16 -13.63
CA LEU A 111 1.41 -21.15 -12.66
C LEU A 111 0.39 -21.09 -11.52
N VAL A 112 0.83 -21.40 -10.30
CA VAL A 112 0.01 -21.21 -9.10
C VAL A 112 0.20 -19.78 -8.60
N ILE A 113 -0.90 -19.05 -8.51
CA ILE A 113 -0.93 -17.65 -8.05
C ILE A 113 -1.70 -17.62 -6.74
N ALA A 114 -1.07 -17.10 -5.68
CA ALA A 114 -1.72 -16.89 -4.41
C ALA A 114 -2.45 -15.53 -4.39
N THR A 115 -3.69 -15.51 -3.89
CA THR A 115 -4.53 -14.31 -3.79
C THR A 115 -5.32 -14.25 -2.49
N SER A 116 -5.56 -13.04 -1.98
CA SER A 116 -6.48 -12.80 -0.86
C SER A 116 -7.88 -12.43 -1.35
N ARG A 117 -8.04 -12.16 -2.65
CA ARG A 117 -9.29 -11.71 -3.29
C ARG A 117 -9.68 -12.65 -4.44
N PRO A 118 -10.16 -13.87 -4.13
CA PRO A 118 -10.47 -14.87 -5.15
C PRO A 118 -11.58 -14.44 -6.13
N ASP A 119 -12.48 -13.56 -5.72
CA ASP A 119 -13.49 -12.95 -6.58
C ASP A 119 -12.87 -12.07 -7.68
N ARG A 120 -11.84 -11.29 -7.33
CA ARG A 120 -11.09 -10.44 -8.28
C ARG A 120 -10.20 -11.26 -9.17
N PHE A 121 -9.57 -12.29 -8.63
CA PHE A 121 -8.72 -13.20 -9.40
C PHE A 121 -9.47 -13.86 -10.56
N GLU A 122 -10.71 -14.31 -10.36
CA GLU A 122 -11.54 -14.90 -11.43
C GLU A 122 -11.77 -13.93 -12.60
N LEU A 123 -11.88 -12.63 -12.32
CA LEU A 123 -12.02 -11.60 -13.36
C LEU A 123 -10.71 -11.37 -14.13
N LEU A 124 -9.58 -11.48 -13.44
CA LEU A 124 -8.24 -11.27 -14.00
C LEU A 124 -7.70 -12.50 -14.71
N ARG A 125 -8.22 -13.70 -14.41
CA ARG A 125 -7.71 -14.98 -14.94
C ARG A 125 -7.55 -14.96 -16.46
N ASN A 126 -8.52 -14.36 -17.17
CA ASN A 126 -8.52 -14.28 -18.64
C ASN A 126 -7.56 -13.24 -19.21
N ASN A 127 -7.05 -12.33 -18.39
CA ASN A 127 -6.14 -11.26 -18.80
C ASN A 127 -4.66 -11.65 -18.65
N TYR A 128 -4.37 -12.77 -18.00
CA TYR A 128 -3.00 -13.24 -17.87
C TYR A 128 -2.45 -13.72 -19.23
N PRO A 129 -1.21 -13.32 -19.58
CA PRO A 129 -0.50 -13.83 -20.75
C PRO A 129 -0.56 -15.35 -20.86
N ALA A 130 -0.76 -15.86 -22.09
CA ALA A 130 -0.74 -17.29 -22.37
C ALA A 130 0.60 -17.97 -22.04
N GLU A 131 1.68 -17.17 -21.90
CA GLU A 131 3.01 -17.63 -21.50
C GLU A 131 3.04 -18.23 -20.08
N PHE A 132 2.05 -17.91 -19.23
CA PHE A 132 1.97 -18.45 -17.87
C PHE A 132 1.37 -19.87 -17.82
N GLY A 133 0.88 -20.39 -18.95
CA GLY A 133 0.13 -21.63 -18.99
C GLY A 133 -1.21 -21.50 -18.26
N ASP A 134 -1.65 -22.59 -17.63
CA ASP A 134 -2.85 -22.56 -16.80
C ASP A 134 -2.59 -21.81 -15.48
N ALA A 135 -3.36 -20.74 -15.24
CA ALA A 135 -3.29 -19.97 -14.01
C ALA A 135 -4.16 -20.61 -12.91
N LEU A 136 -3.53 -21.35 -12.00
CA LEU A 136 -4.18 -21.98 -10.85
C LEU A 136 -4.25 -21.02 -9.68
N MET A 137 -5.39 -20.97 -9.00
CA MET A 137 -5.59 -20.12 -7.84
C MET A 137 -5.21 -20.85 -6.55
N ALA A 138 -4.43 -20.20 -5.71
CA ALA A 138 -4.26 -20.51 -4.30
C ALA A 138 -4.76 -19.35 -3.46
N ILE A 139 -5.28 -19.63 -2.27
CA ILE A 139 -5.82 -18.63 -1.36
C ILE A 139 -4.81 -18.41 -0.23
N ALA A 140 -4.51 -17.16 0.09
CA ALA A 140 -3.66 -16.79 1.22
C ALA A 140 -4.15 -15.48 1.86
N PRO A 141 -3.87 -15.26 3.16
CA PRO A 141 -4.10 -13.98 3.82
C PRO A 141 -3.44 -12.81 3.12
N GLU A 142 -4.06 -11.62 3.21
CA GLU A 142 -3.51 -10.39 2.62
C GLU A 142 -2.13 -10.07 3.22
N TYR A 143 -1.98 -10.24 4.54
CA TYR A 143 -0.70 -10.05 5.22
C TYR A 143 0.41 -10.94 4.62
N ASP A 144 0.10 -12.20 4.35
CA ASP A 144 1.05 -13.17 3.79
C ASP A 144 1.48 -12.79 2.37
N ILE A 145 0.54 -12.35 1.54
CA ILE A 145 0.81 -11.91 0.18
C ILE A 145 1.66 -10.64 0.18
N GLN A 146 1.28 -9.66 1.00
CA GLN A 146 2.04 -8.40 1.10
C GLN A 146 3.47 -8.66 1.59
N ASN A 147 3.64 -9.53 2.60
CA ASN A 147 4.97 -9.89 3.09
C ASN A 147 5.79 -10.64 2.02
N ALA A 148 5.17 -11.55 1.26
CA ALA A 148 5.82 -12.22 0.14
C ALA A 148 6.25 -11.23 -0.96
N LEU A 149 5.42 -10.25 -1.29
CA LEU A 149 5.76 -9.21 -2.27
C LEU A 149 6.92 -8.33 -1.77
N MET A 150 6.91 -7.93 -0.50
CA MET A 150 7.97 -7.12 0.10
C MET A 150 9.31 -7.85 0.15
N THR A 151 9.30 -9.13 0.53
CA THR A 151 10.52 -9.94 0.67
C THR A 151 11.14 -10.27 -0.69
N THR A 152 10.31 -10.54 -1.70
CA THR A 152 10.80 -10.97 -3.02
C THR A 152 11.15 -9.79 -3.94
N ASN A 153 10.53 -8.61 -3.78
CA ASN A 153 10.73 -7.44 -4.64
C ASN A 153 11.46 -6.28 -3.94
N ARG A 154 12.24 -6.56 -2.89
CA ARG A 154 12.82 -5.54 -2.01
C ARG A 154 13.56 -4.44 -2.77
N ASP A 155 14.46 -4.81 -3.68
CA ASP A 155 15.28 -3.86 -4.43
C ASP A 155 14.42 -2.99 -5.36
N ALA A 156 13.48 -3.60 -6.07
CA ALA A 156 12.55 -2.93 -6.97
C ALA A 156 11.57 -1.99 -6.24
N LEU A 157 11.24 -2.29 -4.98
CA LEU A 157 10.43 -1.44 -4.11
C LEU A 157 11.26 -0.30 -3.50
N ILE A 158 12.52 -0.55 -3.12
CA ILE A 158 13.45 0.48 -2.63
C ILE A 158 13.70 1.52 -3.73
N GLU A 159 14.03 1.07 -4.95
CA GLU A 159 14.25 1.96 -6.09
C GLU A 159 13.00 2.84 -6.36
N ARG A 160 11.81 2.23 -6.41
CA ARG A 160 10.55 2.97 -6.60
C ARG A 160 10.26 3.96 -5.46
N ALA A 161 10.58 3.60 -4.21
CA ALA A 161 10.39 4.49 -3.07
C ALA A 161 11.33 5.71 -3.15
N GLU A 162 12.57 5.50 -3.59
CA GLU A 162 13.54 6.58 -3.81
C GLU A 162 13.15 7.52 -4.96
N THR A 163 12.44 7.01 -5.97
CA THR A 163 12.03 7.81 -7.16
C THR A 163 10.63 8.41 -7.06
N ARG A 164 9.80 8.04 -6.07
CA ARG A 164 8.44 8.60 -5.92
C ARG A 164 8.41 10.04 -5.40
N VAL A 165 9.45 10.49 -4.71
CA VAL A 165 9.52 11.86 -4.20
C VAL A 165 9.96 12.78 -5.34
N PRO A 166 9.18 13.81 -5.72
CA PRO A 166 9.61 14.82 -6.67
C PRO A 166 10.97 15.38 -6.27
N LEU A 167 11.89 15.56 -7.22
CA LEU A 167 13.24 16.06 -6.96
C LEU A 167 13.28 17.40 -6.21
N GLU A 168 12.19 18.18 -6.28
CA GLU A 168 12.00 19.47 -5.59
C GLU A 168 11.83 19.31 -4.07
N GLU A 169 11.30 18.18 -3.61
CA GLU A 169 11.06 17.84 -2.20
C GLU A 169 12.20 16.97 -1.62
N SER A 170 13.18 16.58 -2.45
CA SER A 170 14.29 15.73 -2.05
C SER A 170 15.57 16.55 -1.87
N CYS A 171 16.12 16.56 -0.65
CA CYS A 171 17.43 17.15 -0.35
C CYS A 171 18.61 16.43 -1.05
N ARG A 172 18.36 15.48 -1.95
CA ARG A 172 19.34 14.66 -2.67
C ARG A 172 20.19 15.46 -3.68
N THR A 173 19.74 16.63 -4.12
CA THR A 173 20.51 17.53 -5.00
C THR A 173 21.30 18.59 -4.24
N TRP A 174 21.32 18.52 -2.90
CA TRP A 174 22.07 19.48 -2.10
C TRP A 174 23.58 19.26 -2.31
N ASP A 175 24.22 20.10 -3.12
CA ASP A 175 25.68 20.08 -3.29
C ASP A 175 26.33 20.62 -2.00
N PRO A 176 26.92 19.75 -1.16
CA PRO A 176 27.47 20.17 0.12
C PRO A 176 28.63 21.17 -0.06
N LYS A 177 29.34 21.14 -1.21
CA LYS A 177 30.45 22.06 -1.48
C LYS A 177 29.97 23.46 -1.84
N ARG A 178 28.90 23.58 -2.63
CA ARG A 178 28.30 24.89 -2.95
C ARG A 178 27.67 25.51 -1.70
N MET A 179 27.00 24.70 -0.90
CA MET A 179 26.38 25.19 0.31
C MET A 179 27.40 25.62 1.37
N LEU A 180 28.44 24.81 1.60
CA LEU A 180 29.53 25.17 2.53
C LEU A 180 30.24 26.47 2.10
N ARG A 181 30.43 26.69 0.79
CA ARG A 181 30.99 27.96 0.29
C ARG A 181 30.07 29.14 0.59
N LEU A 182 28.76 28.98 0.41
CA LEU A 182 27.78 30.03 0.71
C LEU A 182 27.72 30.32 2.21
N THR A 183 27.70 29.30 3.07
CA THR A 183 27.66 29.50 4.53
C THR A 183 28.93 30.15 5.05
N ILE A 184 30.11 29.74 4.56
CA ILE A 184 31.39 30.39 4.88
C ILE A 184 31.40 31.84 4.39
N ALA A 185 30.91 32.12 3.18
CA ALA A 185 30.86 33.48 2.65
C ALA A 185 29.96 34.40 3.47
N VAL A 186 28.76 33.93 3.87
CA VAL A 186 27.84 34.68 4.74
C VAL A 186 28.44 34.89 6.12
N ALA A 187 29.06 33.87 6.72
CA ALA A 187 29.72 33.99 8.01
C ALA A 187 30.89 34.99 7.97
N LEU A 188 31.73 34.94 6.93
CA LEU A 188 32.79 35.92 6.70
C LEU A 188 32.22 37.33 6.52
N MET A 189 31.15 37.49 5.73
CA MET A 189 30.52 38.79 5.53
C MET A 189 29.99 39.38 6.85
N LEU A 190 29.37 38.55 7.70
CA LEU A 190 28.89 38.97 9.02
C LEU A 190 30.03 39.33 9.97
N THR A 191 31.09 38.51 10.02
CA THR A 191 32.26 38.78 10.88
C THR A 191 33.01 40.04 10.44
N VAL A 192 33.21 40.24 9.14
CA VAL A 192 33.81 41.45 8.56
C VAL A 192 32.95 42.67 8.87
N GLY A 193 31.62 42.59 8.72
CA GLY A 193 30.71 43.67 9.09
C GLY A 193 30.79 44.03 10.58
N MET A 194 30.95 43.04 11.46
CA MET A 194 31.10 43.25 12.90
C MET A 194 32.45 43.87 13.28
N ILE A 195 33.52 43.60 12.52
CA ILE A 195 34.86 44.16 12.74
C ILE A 195 34.96 45.59 12.17
N LEU A 196 34.41 45.85 10.98
CA LEU A 196 34.55 47.16 10.33
C LEU A 196 33.71 48.26 10.99
N SER A 197 32.55 47.93 11.57
CA SER A 197 31.69 48.95 12.20
C SER A 197 30.88 48.38 13.38
N PRO A 198 31.51 48.13 14.54
CA PRO A 198 30.84 47.55 15.71
C PRO A 198 29.68 48.41 16.23
N ASN A 199 29.87 49.74 16.21
CA ASN A 199 28.92 50.67 16.80
C ASN A 199 27.66 50.88 15.94
N THR A 200 27.74 50.79 14.61
CA THR A 200 26.57 50.96 13.72
C THR A 200 25.65 49.74 13.73
N CYS A 201 26.23 48.54 13.84
CA CYS A 201 25.46 47.32 14.00
C CYS A 201 24.64 47.37 15.30
N LEU A 202 25.27 47.76 16.41
CA LEU A 202 24.60 47.85 17.70
C LEU A 202 23.50 48.93 17.70
N THR A 203 23.76 50.12 17.16
CA THR A 203 22.76 51.19 17.11
C THR A 203 21.59 50.85 16.19
N SER A 204 21.82 50.18 15.06
CA SER A 204 20.75 49.75 14.15
C SER A 204 19.81 48.70 14.78
N VAL A 205 20.37 47.72 15.51
CA VAL A 205 19.57 46.71 16.23
C VAL A 205 18.79 47.35 17.38
N VAL A 206 19.42 48.25 18.15
CA VAL A 206 18.75 48.98 19.23
C VAL A 206 17.64 49.89 18.69
N ALA A 207 17.88 50.59 17.58
CA ALA A 207 16.87 51.41 16.92
C ALA A 207 15.69 50.57 16.40
N TRP A 208 15.95 49.41 15.80
CA TRP A 208 14.92 48.48 15.33
C TRP A 208 14.05 47.95 16.47
N ILE A 209 14.67 47.52 17.57
CA ILE A 209 13.96 47.06 18.78
C ILE A 209 13.14 48.20 19.39
N GLY A 210 13.72 49.40 19.49
CA GLY A 210 13.02 50.59 19.98
C GLY A 210 11.79 50.94 19.15
N LEU A 211 11.91 50.91 17.82
CA LEU A 211 10.79 51.15 16.91
C LEU A 211 9.67 50.11 17.09
N GLY A 212 10.04 48.84 17.29
CA GLY A 212 9.09 47.77 17.59
C GLY A 212 8.36 47.95 18.91
N LEU A 213 9.07 48.40 19.96
CA LEU A 213 8.46 48.71 21.26
C LEU A 213 7.53 49.92 21.19
N ILE A 214 7.92 51.00 20.50
CA ILE A 214 7.05 52.17 20.28
C ILE A 214 5.78 51.77 19.53
N ARG A 215 5.91 50.93 18.49
CA ARG A 215 4.74 50.42 17.74
C ARG A 215 3.83 49.55 18.62
N LYS A 216 4.38 48.77 19.55
CA LYS A 216 3.60 47.96 20.50
C LYS A 216 2.89 48.83 21.55
N TYR A 217 3.54 49.88 22.05
CA TYR A 217 2.96 50.80 23.04
C TYR A 217 1.94 51.78 22.43
N SER A 218 2.12 52.19 21.17
CA SER A 218 1.18 53.07 20.46
C SER A 218 -0.14 52.39 20.09
N VAL A 219 -0.22 51.05 20.13
CA VAL A 219 -1.42 50.27 19.77
C VAL A 219 -2.25 49.90 21.01
N SER A 220 -1.81 50.28 22.22
CA SER A 220 -2.48 49.95 23.49
C SER A 220 -3.16 51.14 24.18
N PHE A 221 -3.51 52.20 23.44
CA PHE A 221 -4.36 53.32 23.89
C PHE A 221 -5.68 53.34 23.13
#